data_AF-A0A414XUE3-F1
#
_entry.id   AF-A0A414XUE3-F1
#
_cell.length_a   1.000
_cell.length_b   1.000
_cell.length_c   1.000
_cell.angle_alpha   90.00
_cell.angle_beta   90.00
_cell.angle_gamma   90.00
#
_symmetry.space_group_name_H-M   'P 1'
#
loop_
_entity.id
_entity.type
_entity.pdbx_description
1 polymer ?
#
loop_
_entity_poly.entity_id
_entity_poly.type
_entity_poly.pdbx_seq_one_letter_code
_entity_poly.pdbx_strand_id
1 'polypeptide(L)' 'MATLTIQVEDNSVMAGLKKVLEAMKGVVIVPNHQKSMSGIEEAMDDIRHGRVTEYESVDDMFEKLGI' A
#
# COMPACT_ATOMS: atom_id res chain seq x y z
N MET A 1 23.07 -3.71 -5.34
CA MET A 1 22.04 -2.99 -6.14
C MET A 1 21.84 -1.64 -5.49
N ALA A 2 22.06 -0.55 -6.21
CA ALA A 2 21.79 0.80 -5.69
C ALA A 2 20.45 1.28 -6.25
N THR A 3 19.57 1.78 -5.39
CA THR A 3 18.23 2.26 -5.78
C THR A 3 18.19 3.77 -5.61
N LEU A 4 17.71 4.46 -6.65
CA LEU A 4 17.46 5.90 -6.66
C LEU A 4 15.97 6.14 -6.85
N THR A 5 15.34 6.85 -5.91
CA THR A 5 13.94 7.26 -6.01
C THR A 5 13.88 8.69 -6.50
N ILE A 6 13.10 8.94 -7.56
CA ILE A 6 12.90 10.26 -8.14
C ILE A 6 11.42 10.61 -7.99
N GLN A 7 11.12 11.70 -7.28
CA GLN A 7 9.78 12.27 -7.22
C GLN A 7 9.62 13.29 -8.36
N VAL A 8 8.52 13.20 -9.08
CA VAL A 8 8.21 14.07 -10.21
C VAL A 8 6.90 14.79 -9.89
N GLU A 9 6.95 16.12 -9.73
CA GLU A 9 5.77 16.92 -9.39
C GLU A 9 4.87 17.19 -10.61
N ASP A 10 5.48 17.44 -11.77
CA ASP A 10 4.75 17.67 -13.03
C ASP A 10 4.67 16.38 -13.85
N ASN A 11 3.47 15.82 -13.99
CA ASN A 11 3.27 14.58 -14.74
C ASN A 11 3.62 14.71 -16.24
N SER A 12 3.68 15.93 -16.78
CA SER A 12 4.01 16.21 -18.18
C SER A 12 5.43 15.75 -18.53
N VAL A 13 6.37 15.79 -17.58
CA VAL A 13 7.76 15.38 -17.80
C VAL A 13 7.98 13.88 -17.66
N MET A 14 7.01 13.15 -17.09
CA MET A 14 7.13 11.71 -16.78
C MET A 14 7.38 10.87 -18.04
N ALA A 15 6.70 11.19 -19.14
CA ALA A 15 6.86 10.48 -20.41
C ALA A 15 8.26 10.67 -21.02
N GLY A 16 8.82 11.88 -20.89
CA GLY A 16 10.19 12.17 -21.32
C GLY A 16 11.22 11.46 -20.44
N LEU A 17 11.05 11.54 -19.13
CA LEU A 17 11.93 10.90 -18.16
C LEU A 17 11.99 9.38 -18.35
N LYS A 18 10.83 8.74 -18.57
CA LYS A 18 10.74 7.29 -18.82
C LYS A 18 11.59 6.87 -20.02
N LYS A 19 11.50 7.60 -21.14
CA LYS A 19 12.29 7.32 -22.35
C LYS A 19 13.80 7.42 -22.11
N VAL A 20 14.24 8.41 -21.32
CA VAL A 20 15.65 8.60 -21.01
C VAL A 20 16.17 7.45 -20.13
N LEU A 21 15.42 7.08 -19.10
CA LEU A 21 15.78 5.99 -18.19
C LEU A 21 15.79 4.62 -18.91
N GLU A 22 14.86 4.39 -19.84
CA GLU A 22 14.84 3.18 -20.68
C GLU A 22 16.00 3.11 -21.68
N ALA A 23 16.52 4.25 -22.13
CA ALA A 23 17.66 4.31 -23.04
C ALA A 23 19.02 4.05 -22.34
N MET A 24 19.09 4.20 -21.02
CA MET A 24 20.30 3.96 -20.24
C MET A 24 20.54 2.46 -20.02
N LYS A 25 21.55 1.90 -20.69
CA LYS A 25 21.97 0.51 -20.46
C LYS A 25 22.39 0.31 -18.99
N GLY A 26 21.71 -0.60 -18.31
CA GLY A 26 21.98 -0.95 -16.91
C GLY A 26 21.05 -0.30 -15.89
N VAL A 27 20.11 0.53 -16.33
CA VAL A 27 19.06 1.11 -15.49
C VAL A 27 17.74 0.38 -15.75
N VAL A 28 17.01 0.07 -14.68
CA VAL A 28 15.67 -0.51 -14.72
C VAL A 28 14.75 0.35 -13.86
N ILE A 29 13.59 0.72 -14.42
CA ILE A 29 12.52 1.35 -13.67
C ILE A 29 11.80 0.23 -12.91
N VAL A 30 11.95 0.21 -11.59
CA VAL A 30 11.22 -0.74 -10.74
C VAL A 30 9.82 -0.16 -10.50
N PRO A 31 8.74 -0.84 -10.94
CA PRO A 31 7.40 -0.38 -10.64
C PRO A 31 7.18 -0.47 -9.14
N ASN A 32 6.90 0.68 -8.52
CA ASN A 32 6.38 0.70 -7.16
C ASN A 32 4.93 0.22 -7.22
N HIS A 33 4.72 -1.09 -7.22
CA HIS A 33 3.43 -1.62 -6.84
C HIS A 33 3.28 -1.24 -5.37
N GLN A 34 2.62 -0.12 -5.10
CA GLN A 34 1.90 -0.02 -3.84
C GLN A 34 1.04 -1.26 -3.83
N LYS A 35 1.41 -2.24 -2.99
CA LYS A 35 0.55 -3.38 -2.75
C LYS A 35 -0.81 -2.79 -2.40
N SER A 36 -1.79 -2.93 -3.29
CA SER A 36 -3.17 -2.90 -2.86
C SER A 36 -3.22 -4.01 -1.81
N MET A 37 -3.24 -3.62 -0.53
CA MET A 37 -3.37 -4.61 0.53
C MET A 37 -4.64 -5.37 0.20
N SER A 38 -4.52 -6.66 -0.01
CA SER A 38 -5.73 -7.48 -0.16
C SER A 38 -6.57 -7.31 1.12
N GLY A 39 -7.89 -7.49 1.05
CA GLY A 39 -8.73 -7.40 2.26
C GLY A 39 -8.27 -8.35 3.39
N ILE A 40 -7.55 -9.41 3.04
CA ILE A 40 -6.89 -10.31 4.01
C ILE A 40 -5.65 -9.65 4.64
N GLU A 41 -4.82 -8.94 3.87
CA GLU A 41 -3.68 -8.19 4.40
C GLU A 41 -4.14 -7.05 5.32
N GLU A 42 -5.26 -6.38 5.02
CA GLU A 42 -5.87 -5.37 5.90
C GLU A 42 -6.39 -5.98 7.20
N ALA A 43 -7.14 -7.09 7.13
CA ALA A 43 -7.62 -7.78 8.33
C ALA A 43 -6.47 -8.30 9.21
N MET A 44 -5.40 -8.81 8.59
CA MET A 44 -4.18 -9.21 9.31
C MET A 44 -3.47 -8.02 9.96
N ASP A 45 -3.51 -6.85 9.31
CA ASP A 45 -2.97 -5.61 9.85
C ASP A 45 -3.80 -5.11 11.05
N ASP A 46 -5.13 -5.24 11.00
CA ASP A 46 -6.02 -4.92 12.11
C ASP A 46 -5.75 -5.82 13.32
N ILE A 47 -5.53 -7.12 13.10
CA ILE A 47 -5.13 -8.07 14.17
C ILE A 47 -3.78 -7.66 14.77
N ARG A 48 -2.78 -7.34 13.93
CA ARG A 48 -1.43 -6.96 14.39
C ARG A 48 -1.42 -5.66 15.18
N HIS A 49 -2.25 -4.71 14.79
CA HIS A 49 -2.35 -3.39 15.43
C HIS A 49 -3.42 -3.33 16.52
N GLY A 50 -4.08 -4.45 16.84
CA GLY A 50 -5.09 -4.52 17.89
C GLY A 50 -6.33 -3.67 17.60
N ARG A 51 -6.63 -3.39 16.32
CA ARG A 51 -7.86 -2.72 15.88
C ARG A 51 -9.03 -3.70 15.75
N VAL A 52 -8.92 -4.85 16.39
CA VAL A 52 -9.96 -5.87 16.44
C VAL A 52 -10.74 -5.71 17.73
N THR A 53 -12.07 -5.75 17.62
CA THR A 53 -12.96 -5.77 18.78
C THR A 53 -13.35 -7.20 19.06
N GLU A 54 -13.04 -7.67 20.26
CA GLU A 54 -13.49 -8.97 20.74
C GLU A 54 -14.82 -8.81 21.49
N TYR A 55 -15.74 -9.72 21.22
CA TYR A 55 -17.00 -9.85 21.92
C TYR A 55 -17.08 -11.27 22.49
N GLU A 56 -17.42 -11.38 23.77
CA GLU A 56 -17.46 -12.69 24.46
C GLU A 56 -18.69 -13.51 24.07
N SER A 57 -19.76 -12.84 23.67
CA SER A 57 -21.01 -13.44 23.23
C SER A 57 -21.71 -12.56 22.20
N VAL A 58 -22.70 -13.12 21.51
CA VAL A 58 -23.55 -12.36 20.60
C VAL A 58 -24.31 -11.27 21.36
N ASP A 59 -24.76 -11.54 22.58
CA ASP A 59 -25.48 -10.57 23.41
C ASP A 59 -24.58 -9.38 23.79
N ASP A 60 -23.32 -9.62 24.20
CA ASP A 60 -22.32 -8.57 24.48
C ASP A 60 -22.01 -7.71 23.25
N MET A 61 -22.05 -8.31 22.05
CA MET A 61 -21.91 -7.59 20.79
C MET A 61 -23.08 -6.63 20.55
N PHE A 62 -24.32 -7.08 20.74
CA PHE A 62 -25.51 -6.21 20.58
C PHE A 62 -25.49 -5.07 21.60
N GLU A 63 -25.19 -5.37 22.87
CA GLU A 63 -25.11 -4.35 23.94
C GLU A 63 -24.04 -3.30 23.66
N LYS A 64 -22.82 -3.70 23.25
CA LYS A 64 -21.73 -2.76 22.93
C LYS A 64 -21.95 -1.96 21.65
N LEU A 65 -22.69 -2.50 20.69
CA LEU A 65 -23.07 -1.79 19.46
C LEU A 65 -24.31 -0.89 19.64
N GLY A 66 -24.99 -0.97 20.80
CA GLY A 66 -26.15 -0.14 21.13
C GLY A 66 -27.38 -0.43 20.26
N ILE A 67 -27.51 -1.68 19.79
CA ILE A 67 -28.57 -2.16 18.90
C ILE A 67 -29.41 -3.27 19.53
#